data_AF-A0A0Q4NKS7-F1
#
_entry.id   AF-A0A0Q4NKS7-F1
#
_cell.length_a   1.000
_cell.length_b   1.000
_cell.length_c   1.000
_cell.angle_alpha   90.00
_cell.angle_beta   90.00
_cell.angle_gamma   90.00
#
_symmetry.space_group_name_H-M   'P 1'
#
loop_
_entity.id
_entity.type
_entity.pdbx_description
1 polymer ?
#
loop_
_entity_poly.entity_id
_entity_poly.type
_entity_poly.pdbx_seq_one_letter_code
_entity_poly.pdbx_strand_id
1 'polypeptide(L)'
;MKKLLLAAGLLLAATTHGDERDLWMFAQWAGDHHTRPFREMLVDARLYGVVPIHQLLRSASDWKVCRASPFAVPPASNWPAVRSTLSLIKTLDEQGMLRQFEVVSAYRDPRLNSCAGGAANSAHTRAFAVDILLPGWADPNPLCRFWQQYGQAWNMGLGRYPSGRIHVDTAGYRTWGGDGSSGSSFCIKPK
;
A
#
# COMPACT_ATOMS: atom_id res chain seq x y z
N MET A 1 -24.39 -1.11 -54.91
CA MET A 1 -23.04 -1.43 -54.38
C MET A 1 -22.89 -0.77 -53.01
N LYS A 2 -23.19 -1.48 -51.92
CA LYS A 2 -23.01 -0.97 -50.54
C LYS A 2 -21.59 -1.33 -50.09
N LYS A 3 -20.73 -0.32 -49.88
CA LYS A 3 -19.40 -0.51 -49.29
C LYS A 3 -19.55 -0.75 -47.80
N LEU A 4 -19.22 -1.96 -47.33
CA LEU A 4 -18.97 -2.21 -45.91
C LEU A 4 -17.63 -1.56 -45.54
N LEU A 5 -17.63 -0.62 -44.61
CA LEU A 5 -16.43 -0.14 -43.94
C LEU A 5 -16.20 -1.02 -42.72
N LEU A 6 -15.16 -1.88 -42.75
CA LEU A 6 -14.64 -2.55 -41.56
C LEU A 6 -13.90 -1.50 -40.71
N ALA A 7 -14.41 -1.22 -39.52
CA ALA A 7 -13.65 -0.52 -38.49
C ALA A 7 -12.69 -1.52 -37.83
N ALA A 8 -11.40 -1.41 -38.13
CA ALA A 8 -10.36 -2.12 -37.40
C ALA A 8 -10.16 -1.40 -36.05
N GLY A 9 -10.70 -1.99 -34.98
CA GLY A 9 -10.44 -1.53 -33.62
C GLY A 9 -8.99 -1.84 -33.24
N LEU A 10 -8.18 -0.81 -33.03
CA LEU A 10 -6.88 -0.97 -32.37
C LEU A 10 -7.12 -1.36 -30.91
N LEU A 11 -6.84 -2.61 -30.58
CA LEU A 11 -6.67 -3.05 -29.20
C LEU A 11 -5.36 -2.43 -28.67
N LEU A 12 -5.48 -1.33 -27.93
CA LEU A 12 -4.39 -0.82 -27.10
C LEU A 12 -4.15 -1.84 -25.99
N ALA A 13 -3.14 -2.68 -26.15
CA ALA A 13 -2.61 -3.48 -25.06
C ALA A 13 -2.11 -2.53 -23.98
N ALA A 14 -2.81 -2.47 -22.85
CA ALA A 14 -2.34 -1.80 -21.66
C ALA A 14 -1.07 -2.53 -21.20
N THR A 15 0.08 -1.97 -21.53
CA THR A 15 1.35 -2.40 -20.97
C THR A 15 1.30 -2.11 -19.48
N THR A 16 1.19 -3.16 -18.67
CA THR A 16 1.32 -3.09 -17.22
C THR A 16 2.77 -2.75 -16.90
N HIS A 17 3.14 -1.48 -17.04
CA HIS A 17 4.43 -1.01 -16.56
C HIS A 17 4.41 -1.13 -15.04
N GLY A 18 5.30 -1.96 -14.49
CA GLY A 18 5.52 -2.03 -13.05
C GLY A 18 5.84 -0.65 -12.48
N ASP A 19 5.68 -0.50 -11.16
CA ASP A 19 5.96 0.77 -10.49
C ASP A 19 7.42 1.18 -10.75
N GLU A 20 7.58 2.31 -11.44
CA GLU A 20 8.88 2.84 -11.88
C GLU A 20 9.83 3.21 -10.73
N ARG A 21 9.32 3.29 -9.50
CA ARG A 21 10.13 3.50 -8.29
C ARG A 21 10.78 2.19 -7.90
N ASP A 22 11.70 1.75 -8.75
CA ASP A 22 12.47 0.53 -8.61
C ASP A 22 13.65 0.71 -7.63
N LEU A 23 14.47 -0.35 -7.49
CA LEU A 23 15.63 -0.33 -6.62
C LEU A 23 16.70 0.68 -7.08
N TRP A 24 16.82 0.94 -8.38
CA TRP A 24 17.82 1.87 -8.92
C TRP A 24 17.45 3.31 -8.63
N MET A 25 16.19 3.68 -8.89
CA MET A 25 15.66 5.00 -8.53
C MET A 25 15.75 5.23 -7.02
N PHE A 26 15.45 4.20 -6.22
CA PHE A 26 15.62 4.26 -4.78
C PHE A 26 17.08 4.47 -4.37
N ALA A 27 18.04 3.78 -4.99
CA ALA A 27 19.46 3.93 -4.67
C ALA A 27 19.95 5.36 -4.95
N GLN A 28 19.52 5.97 -6.05
CA GLN A 28 19.82 7.37 -6.36
C GLN A 28 19.24 8.30 -5.31
N TRP A 29 17.95 8.15 -5.00
CA TRP A 29 17.29 8.96 -3.99
C TRP A 29 17.95 8.80 -2.61
N ALA A 30 18.23 7.56 -2.20
CA ALA A 30 18.80 7.26 -0.89
C ALA A 30 20.25 7.76 -0.72
N GLY A 31 20.98 8.00 -1.81
CA GLY A 31 22.33 8.58 -1.78
C GLY A 31 22.38 9.96 -1.13
N ASP A 32 21.33 10.76 -1.32
CA ASP A 32 21.24 12.14 -0.85
C ASP A 32 20.27 12.33 0.34
N HIS A 33 19.74 11.23 0.91
CA HIS A 33 18.74 11.27 1.98
C HIS A 33 19.17 10.47 3.21
N HIS A 34 18.87 10.98 4.41
CA HIS A 34 19.19 10.33 5.68
C HIS A 34 18.27 9.12 5.97
N THR A 35 18.56 7.98 5.34
CA THR A 35 17.79 6.73 5.51
C THR A 35 18.35 5.81 6.60
N ARG A 36 19.58 6.05 7.06
CA ARG A 36 20.30 5.15 7.97
C ARG A 36 19.57 4.91 9.31
N PRO A 37 19.12 5.93 10.07
CA PRO A 37 18.45 5.70 11.35
C PRO A 37 17.17 4.88 11.22
N PHE A 38 16.43 5.08 10.12
CA PHE A 38 15.23 4.30 9.84
C PHE A 38 15.57 2.83 9.57
N ARG A 39 16.63 2.55 8.81
CA ARG A 39 17.11 1.18 8.55
C ARG A 39 17.59 0.50 9.83
N GLU A 40 18.33 1.21 10.68
CA GLU A 40 18.78 0.70 11.98
C GLU A 40 17.59 0.34 12.87
N MET A 41 16.58 1.22 12.96
CA MET A 41 15.33 0.93 13.69
C MET A 41 14.64 -0.34 13.20
N LEU A 42 14.59 -0.59 11.88
CA LEU A 42 14.02 -1.81 11.33
C LEU A 42 14.84 -3.06 11.69
N VAL A 43 16.17 -2.96 11.67
CA VAL A 43 17.07 -4.05 12.04
C VAL A 43 16.92 -4.39 13.52
N ASP A 44 16.96 -3.40 14.39
CA ASP A 44 16.80 -3.56 15.84
C ASP A 44 15.45 -4.19 16.20
N ALA A 45 14.39 -3.80 15.48
CA ALA A 45 13.06 -4.37 15.65
C ALA A 45 12.88 -5.77 15.03
N ARG A 46 13.89 -6.30 14.33
CA ARG A 46 13.82 -7.55 13.53
C ARG A 46 12.71 -7.53 12.46
N LEU A 47 12.50 -6.36 11.86
CA LEU A 47 11.51 -6.10 10.81
C LEU A 47 12.14 -5.70 9.47
N TYR A 48 13.47 -5.55 9.43
CA TYR A 48 14.18 -5.36 8.18
C TYR A 48 13.96 -6.56 7.25
N GLY A 49 13.56 -6.30 6.00
CA GLY A 49 13.32 -7.33 5.00
C GLY A 49 11.89 -7.89 4.93
N VAL A 50 11.00 -7.55 5.88
CA VAL A 50 9.56 -7.91 5.80
C VAL A 50 8.93 -7.32 4.53
N VAL A 51 9.32 -6.09 4.20
CA VAL A 51 9.03 -5.45 2.92
C VAL A 51 10.38 -4.96 2.35
N PRO A 52 10.64 -5.14 1.04
CA PRO A 52 11.82 -4.56 0.41
C PRO A 52 11.91 -3.05 0.67
N ILE A 53 13.06 -2.56 1.13
CA ILE A 53 13.18 -1.18 1.63
C ILE A 53 12.77 -0.11 0.60
N HIS A 54 13.03 -0.35 -0.69
CA HIS A 54 12.65 0.55 -1.76
C HIS A 54 11.11 0.66 -1.89
N GLN A 55 10.37 -0.44 -1.69
CA GLN A 55 8.90 -0.42 -1.69
C GLN A 55 8.34 0.19 -0.41
N LEU A 56 8.95 -0.13 0.74
CA LEU A 56 8.53 0.38 2.05
C LEU A 56 8.63 1.90 2.15
N LEU A 57 9.55 2.51 1.39
CA LEU A 57 9.75 3.95 1.36
C LEU A 57 9.05 4.64 0.18
N ARG A 58 8.30 3.93 -0.67
CA ARG A 58 7.48 4.56 -1.72
C ARG A 58 6.45 5.50 -1.09
N SER A 59 6.40 6.74 -1.58
CA SER A 59 5.37 7.71 -1.19
C SER A 59 4.02 7.39 -1.86
N ALA A 60 3.17 8.36 -2.16
CA ALA A 60 1.95 8.13 -2.95
C ALA A 60 2.30 7.71 -4.40
N SER A 61 1.48 6.85 -5.04
CA SER A 61 1.67 6.54 -6.47
C SER A 61 1.53 7.78 -7.36
N ASP A 62 0.76 8.76 -6.92
CA ASP A 62 0.53 10.04 -7.61
C ASP A 62 1.67 11.05 -7.45
N TRP A 63 2.82 10.65 -6.86
CA TRP A 63 3.96 11.54 -6.59
C TRP A 63 4.36 12.40 -7.79
N LYS A 64 4.34 11.85 -9.02
CA LYS A 64 4.65 12.59 -10.24
C LYS A 64 3.65 13.71 -10.53
N VAL A 65 2.37 13.37 -10.57
CA VAL A 65 1.29 14.33 -10.84
C VAL A 65 1.26 15.41 -9.75
N CYS A 66 1.57 15.01 -8.51
CA CYS A 66 1.69 15.90 -7.36
C CYS A 66 3.01 16.65 -7.24
N ARG A 67 3.98 16.40 -8.15
CA ARG A 67 5.33 16.98 -8.13
C ARG A 67 6.01 16.84 -6.75
N ALA A 68 5.84 15.68 -6.12
CA ALA A 68 6.38 15.34 -4.82
C ALA A 68 7.53 14.34 -4.93
N SER A 69 8.16 14.01 -3.81
CA SER A 69 9.25 13.02 -3.79
C SER A 69 8.70 11.60 -4.04
N PRO A 70 9.37 10.76 -4.85
CA PRO A 70 8.95 9.38 -5.12
C PRO A 70 9.02 8.48 -3.88
N PHE A 71 9.92 8.81 -2.94
CA PHE A 71 10.14 8.11 -1.69
C PHE A 71 10.10 9.08 -0.52
N ALA A 72 9.80 8.57 0.68
CA ALA A 72 9.79 9.36 1.90
C ALA A 72 10.11 8.49 3.13
N VAL A 73 11.02 8.95 3.99
CA VAL A 73 11.20 8.36 5.32
C VAL A 73 10.08 8.87 6.23
N PRO A 74 9.31 7.98 6.90
CA PRO A 74 8.33 8.42 7.89
C PRO A 74 9.04 9.14 9.04
N PRO A 75 8.45 10.22 9.60
CA PRO A 75 9.02 10.91 10.75
C PRO A 75 9.14 9.94 11.93
N ALA A 76 10.10 10.20 12.83
CA ALA A 76 10.39 9.31 13.96
C ALA A 76 9.18 9.05 14.87
N SER A 77 8.25 10.01 14.96
CA SER A 77 6.96 9.87 15.64
C SER A 77 6.11 8.71 15.11
N ASN A 78 6.27 8.34 13.84
CA ASN A 78 5.52 7.27 13.19
C ASN A 78 6.21 5.90 13.33
N TRP A 79 7.47 5.83 13.78
CA TRP A 79 8.22 4.57 13.83
C TRP A 79 7.60 3.49 14.72
N PRO A 80 6.97 3.79 15.88
CA PRO A 80 6.20 2.78 16.61
C PRO A 80 5.10 2.13 15.76
N ALA A 81 4.42 2.93 14.93
CA ALA A 81 3.36 2.45 14.07
C ALA A 81 3.90 1.73 12.82
N VAL A 82 5.06 2.15 12.28
CA VAL A 82 5.81 1.36 11.28
C VAL A 82 6.10 -0.04 11.82
N ARG A 83 6.61 -0.15 13.05
CA ARG A 83 6.90 -1.44 13.68
C ARG A 83 5.65 -2.30 13.82
N SER A 84 4.54 -1.70 14.25
CA SER A 84 3.26 -2.40 14.42
C SER A 84 2.71 -2.91 13.08
N THR A 85 2.64 -2.06 12.05
CA THR A 85 2.17 -2.45 10.71
C THR A 85 3.07 -3.50 10.07
N LEU A 86 4.39 -3.40 10.18
CA LEU A 86 5.30 -4.43 9.66
C LEU A 86 5.22 -5.75 10.45
N SER A 87 4.99 -5.70 11.77
CA SER A 87 4.77 -6.92 12.57
C SER A 87 3.49 -7.64 12.16
N LEU A 88 2.43 -6.88 11.84
CA LEU A 88 1.20 -7.43 11.26
C LEU A 88 1.48 -8.08 9.91
N ILE A 89 2.16 -7.40 8.98
CA ILE A 89 2.50 -7.94 7.65
C ILE A 89 3.33 -9.23 7.78
N LYS A 90 4.34 -9.23 8.65
CA LYS A 90 5.15 -10.41 8.95
C LYS A 90 4.28 -11.57 9.45
N THR A 91 3.36 -11.31 10.37
CA THR A 91 2.43 -12.31 10.90
C THR A 91 1.52 -12.87 9.80
N LEU A 92 1.01 -12.01 8.91
CA LEU A 92 0.18 -12.41 7.78
C LEU A 92 0.95 -13.30 6.79
N ASP A 93 2.20 -12.97 6.50
CA ASP A 93 3.07 -13.80 5.64
C ASP A 93 3.38 -15.15 6.28
N GLU A 94 3.81 -15.17 7.54
CA GLU A 94 4.12 -16.39 8.30
C GLU A 94 2.91 -17.34 8.42
N GLN A 95 1.69 -16.80 8.47
CA GLN A 95 0.45 -17.59 8.47
C GLN A 95 -0.07 -17.94 7.07
N GLY A 96 0.64 -17.53 6.01
CA GLY A 96 0.25 -17.79 4.62
C GLY A 96 -0.93 -16.96 4.13
N MET A 97 -1.34 -15.92 4.85
CA MET A 97 -2.44 -15.02 4.50
C MET A 97 -2.01 -13.94 3.51
N LEU A 98 -0.71 -13.61 3.45
CA LEU A 98 -0.16 -12.59 2.56
C LEU A 98 1.26 -12.95 2.08
N ARG A 99 1.36 -13.79 1.03
CA ARG A 99 2.65 -14.36 0.60
C ARG A 99 3.35 -13.63 -0.54
N GLN A 100 2.58 -13.11 -1.50
CA GLN A 100 3.12 -12.40 -2.65
C GLN A 100 2.36 -11.10 -2.81
N PHE A 101 3.08 -10.00 -2.68
CA PHE A 101 2.54 -8.66 -2.76
C PHE A 101 3.64 -7.67 -3.12
N GLU A 102 3.22 -6.50 -3.59
CA GLU A 102 4.07 -5.34 -3.82
C GLU A 102 3.52 -4.17 -3.03
N VAL A 103 4.35 -3.50 -2.22
CA VAL A 103 3.97 -2.23 -1.58
C VAL A 103 4.15 -1.10 -2.61
N VAL A 104 3.06 -0.41 -2.94
CA VAL A 104 3.06 0.68 -3.93
C VAL A 104 2.84 2.05 -3.30
N SER A 105 2.47 2.10 -2.02
CA SER A 105 2.45 3.33 -1.26
C SER A 105 2.61 3.06 0.22
N ALA A 106 3.40 3.85 0.93
CA ALA A 106 3.58 3.76 2.36
C ALA A 106 3.36 5.12 3.03
N TYR A 107 4.35 5.68 3.71
CA TYR A 107 4.21 7.01 4.30
C TYR A 107 3.94 8.09 3.24
N ARG A 108 3.01 9.00 3.54
CA ARG A 108 2.73 10.20 2.74
C ARG A 108 2.89 11.42 3.64
N ASP A 109 3.67 12.39 3.20
CA ASP A 109 3.61 13.70 3.86
C ASP A 109 2.22 14.34 3.65
N PRO A 110 1.79 15.27 4.53
CA PRO A 110 0.44 15.82 4.47
C PRO A 110 0.08 16.50 3.14
N ARG A 111 1.05 17.21 2.51
CA ARG A 111 0.83 17.90 1.24
C ARG A 111 0.60 16.91 0.11
N LEU A 112 1.44 15.88 0.02
CA LEU A 112 1.29 14.81 -0.96
C LEU A 112 -0.02 14.03 -0.73
N ASN A 113 -0.37 13.70 0.51
CA ASN A 113 -1.61 13.01 0.82
C ASN A 113 -2.83 13.81 0.33
N SER A 114 -2.87 15.13 0.57
CA SER A 114 -3.97 15.97 0.10
C SER A 114 -4.03 16.04 -1.44
N CYS A 115 -2.89 16.16 -2.12
CA CYS A 115 -2.86 16.20 -3.58
C CYS A 115 -3.32 14.88 -4.20
N ALA A 116 -2.93 13.74 -3.61
CA ALA A 116 -3.32 12.41 -4.06
C ALA A 116 -4.78 12.04 -3.68
N GLY A 117 -5.59 13.01 -3.22
CA GLY A 117 -6.99 12.77 -2.82
C GLY A 117 -7.14 11.94 -1.54
N GLY A 118 -6.10 11.84 -0.72
CA GLY A 118 -6.13 11.12 0.55
C GLY A 118 -7.02 11.81 1.58
N ALA A 119 -7.68 11.02 2.42
CA ALA A 119 -8.51 11.53 3.51
C ALA A 119 -7.69 12.39 4.49
N ALA A 120 -8.34 13.38 5.13
CA ALA A 120 -7.69 14.28 6.10
C ALA A 120 -7.02 13.51 7.26
N ASN A 121 -7.69 12.47 7.77
CA ASN A 121 -7.18 11.62 8.85
C ASN A 121 -6.56 10.30 8.35
N SER A 122 -5.97 10.32 7.14
CA SER A 122 -5.33 9.16 6.50
C SER A 122 -4.30 8.49 7.40
N ALA A 123 -4.33 7.16 7.48
CA ALA A 123 -3.32 6.40 8.23
C ALA A 123 -1.91 6.57 7.63
N HIS A 124 -1.80 6.76 6.30
CA HIS A 124 -0.52 7.00 5.63
C HIS A 124 0.24 8.23 6.19
N THR A 125 -0.47 9.23 6.72
CA THR A 125 0.15 10.44 7.29
C THR A 125 0.41 10.30 8.79
N ARG A 126 -0.61 9.86 9.55
CA ARG A 126 -0.61 9.95 11.02
C ARG A 126 -0.09 8.72 11.76
N ALA A 127 -0.19 7.54 11.15
CA ALA A 127 0.02 6.27 11.85
C ALA A 127 0.69 5.19 11.00
N PHE A 128 1.23 5.57 9.84
CA PHE A 128 1.83 4.66 8.87
C PHE A 128 0.86 3.57 8.34
N ALA A 129 0.73 3.50 7.03
CA ALA A 129 -0.05 2.46 6.36
C ALA A 129 0.71 2.03 5.10
N VAL A 130 0.35 0.87 4.58
CA VAL A 130 0.79 0.42 3.27
C VAL A 130 -0.40 0.15 2.36
N ASP A 131 -0.27 0.54 1.11
CA ASP A 131 -1.11 0.06 0.03
C ASP A 131 -0.34 -1.00 -0.74
N ILE A 132 -0.97 -2.16 -0.89
CA ILE A 132 -0.38 -3.33 -1.53
C ILE A 132 -1.16 -3.73 -2.78
N LEU A 133 -0.42 -4.22 -3.77
CA LEU A 133 -0.95 -4.96 -4.89
C LEU A 133 -0.69 -6.45 -4.67
N LEU A 134 -1.70 -7.26 -4.91
CA LEU A 134 -1.55 -8.71 -5.02
C LEU A 134 -1.39 -9.10 -6.49
N PRO A 135 -0.73 -10.23 -6.80
CA PRO A 135 -0.79 -10.81 -8.13
C PRO A 135 -2.25 -10.98 -8.58
N GLY A 136 -2.53 -10.81 -9.88
CA GLY A 136 -3.91 -10.85 -10.40
C GLY A 136 -4.66 -12.15 -10.15
N TRP A 137 -3.96 -13.25 -9.84
CA TRP A 137 -4.53 -14.56 -9.50
C TRP A 137 -4.71 -14.79 -7.99
N ALA A 138 -4.20 -13.90 -7.13
CA ALA A 138 -4.22 -14.10 -5.69
C ALA A 138 -5.60 -13.77 -5.09
N ASP A 139 -6.09 -14.64 -4.22
CA ASP A 139 -7.33 -14.45 -3.46
C ASP A 139 -7.09 -13.52 -2.27
N PRO A 140 -7.82 -12.39 -2.13
CA PRO A 140 -7.69 -11.51 -0.97
C PRO A 140 -8.51 -11.98 0.26
N ASN A 141 -9.38 -13.00 0.14
CA ASN A 141 -10.22 -13.47 1.25
C ASN A 141 -9.46 -13.98 2.49
N PRO A 142 -8.24 -14.56 2.41
CA PRO A 142 -7.45 -14.88 3.59
C PRO A 142 -7.24 -13.67 4.52
N LEU A 143 -7.01 -12.47 3.96
CA LEU A 143 -6.88 -11.24 4.73
C LEU A 143 -8.19 -10.89 5.46
N CYS A 144 -9.34 -11.10 4.82
CA CYS A 144 -10.63 -10.87 5.47
C CYS A 144 -10.89 -11.83 6.61
N ARG A 145 -10.58 -13.12 6.45
CA ARG A 145 -10.72 -14.10 7.53
C ARG A 145 -9.82 -13.74 8.72
N PHE A 146 -8.58 -13.36 8.45
CA PHE A 146 -7.67 -12.88 9.50
C PHE A 146 -8.23 -11.64 10.19
N TRP A 147 -8.69 -10.65 9.43
CA TRP A 147 -9.25 -9.42 9.97
C TRP A 147 -10.50 -9.67 10.83
N GLN A 148 -11.41 -10.54 10.40
CA GLN A 148 -12.61 -10.92 11.16
C GLN A 148 -12.26 -11.60 12.49
N GLN A 149 -11.22 -12.43 12.50
CA GLN A 149 -10.84 -13.23 13.67
C GLN A 149 -9.92 -12.47 14.64
N TYR A 150 -8.94 -11.73 14.10
CA TYR A 150 -7.84 -11.15 14.88
C TYR A 150 -7.70 -9.64 14.71
N GLY A 151 -8.47 -9.02 13.81
CA GLY A 151 -8.31 -7.60 13.47
C GLY A 151 -8.52 -6.66 14.64
N GLN A 152 -9.41 -7.01 15.59
CA GLN A 152 -9.61 -6.22 16.80
C GLN A 152 -8.36 -6.19 17.68
N ALA A 153 -7.70 -7.33 17.88
CA ALA A 153 -6.47 -7.43 18.67
C ALA A 153 -5.31 -6.65 18.04
N TRP A 154 -5.30 -6.56 16.70
CA TRP A 154 -4.27 -5.85 15.94
C TRP A 154 -4.58 -4.36 15.70
N ASN A 155 -5.75 -3.86 16.10
CA ASN A 155 -6.26 -2.57 15.64
C ASN A 155 -6.19 -2.43 14.10
N MET A 156 -6.49 -3.52 13.39
CA MET A 156 -6.22 -3.65 11.96
C MET A 156 -7.22 -2.83 11.13
N GLY A 157 -6.68 -1.86 10.39
CA GLY A 157 -7.37 -1.23 9.27
C GLY A 157 -7.16 -2.06 8.00
N LEU A 158 -8.24 -2.52 7.37
CA LEU A 158 -8.19 -3.28 6.11
C LEU A 158 -9.17 -2.72 5.09
N GLY A 159 -8.67 -2.13 4.01
CA GLY A 159 -9.48 -1.53 2.96
C GLY A 159 -9.16 -2.09 1.58
N ARG A 160 -10.09 -1.93 0.62
CA ARG A 160 -9.79 -2.19 -0.80
C ARG A 160 -10.34 -1.07 -1.67
N TYR A 161 -9.43 -0.41 -2.38
CA TYR A 161 -9.76 0.69 -3.30
C TYR A 161 -10.33 0.17 -4.62
N PRO A 162 -11.05 1.01 -5.40
CA PRO A 162 -11.53 0.64 -6.73
C PRO A 162 -10.43 0.17 -7.69
N SER A 163 -9.21 0.66 -7.49
CA SER A 163 -8.01 0.22 -8.24
C SER A 163 -7.59 -1.22 -7.96
N GLY A 164 -8.20 -1.89 -6.96
CA GLY A 164 -7.82 -3.22 -6.50
C GLY A 164 -6.72 -3.22 -5.43
N ARG A 165 -6.05 -2.08 -5.19
CA ARG A 165 -5.09 -1.91 -4.09
C ARG A 165 -5.75 -2.20 -2.75
N ILE A 166 -5.03 -2.91 -1.89
CA ILE A 166 -5.46 -3.22 -0.53
C ILE A 166 -4.68 -2.35 0.44
N HIS A 167 -5.41 -1.66 1.30
CA HIS A 167 -4.86 -0.83 2.37
C HIS A 167 -4.68 -1.67 3.64
N VAL A 168 -3.52 -1.57 4.29
CA VAL A 168 -3.23 -2.22 5.58
C VAL A 168 -2.59 -1.22 6.57
N ASP A 169 -3.13 -1.13 7.78
CA ASP A 169 -2.55 -0.39 8.91
C ASP A 169 -2.94 -0.99 10.26
N THR A 170 -2.35 -0.49 11.35
CA THR A 170 -2.71 -0.84 12.74
C THR A 170 -3.21 0.36 13.55
N ALA A 171 -3.93 1.29 12.93
CA ALA A 171 -4.38 2.55 13.51
C ALA A 171 -5.83 2.53 14.02
N GLY A 172 -6.50 1.37 13.98
CA GLY A 172 -7.86 1.15 14.48
C GLY A 172 -8.59 0.01 13.75
N TYR A 173 -9.35 -0.82 14.48
CA TYR A 173 -10.09 -1.94 13.90
C TYR A 173 -11.25 -1.47 13.01
N ARG A 174 -11.03 -1.47 11.69
CA ARG A 174 -12.00 -0.97 10.70
C ARG A 174 -11.78 -1.58 9.33
N THR A 175 -12.83 -1.61 8.53
CA THR A 175 -12.76 -2.05 7.14
C THR A 175 -13.66 -1.21 6.25
N TRP A 176 -13.29 -1.09 4.97
CA TRP A 176 -14.02 -0.33 3.97
C TRP A 176 -13.75 -0.87 2.56
N GLY A 177 -14.61 -0.51 1.61
CA GLY A 177 -14.46 -0.90 0.20
C GLY A 177 -14.28 0.28 -0.75
N GLY A 178 -14.69 0.06 -1.99
CA GLY A 178 -14.38 0.95 -3.11
C GLY A 178 -14.94 2.37 -2.98
N ASP A 179 -16.06 2.54 -2.28
CA ASP A 179 -16.66 3.86 -2.02
C ASP A 179 -16.17 4.51 -0.71
N GLY A 180 -15.21 3.89 -0.01
CA GLY A 180 -14.68 4.36 1.26
C GLY A 180 -15.58 4.08 2.47
N SER A 181 -16.75 3.49 2.30
CA SER A 181 -17.65 3.10 3.38
C SER A 181 -17.38 1.67 3.87
N SER A 182 -17.79 1.38 5.11
CA SER A 182 -17.76 0.02 5.65
C SER A 182 -18.73 -0.92 4.93
N GLY A 183 -19.85 -0.40 4.43
CA GLY A 183 -20.88 -1.18 3.75
C GLY A 183 -20.42 -1.79 2.42
N SER A 184 -19.42 -1.19 1.77
CA SER A 184 -18.82 -1.73 0.54
C SER A 184 -17.62 -2.64 0.79
N SER A 185 -17.26 -2.90 2.06
CA SER A 185 -16.09 -3.73 2.39
C SER A 185 -16.22 -5.13 1.82
N PHE A 186 -15.15 -5.59 1.18
CA PHE A 186 -15.01 -6.97 0.70
C PHE A 186 -14.85 -8.00 1.83
N CYS A 187 -14.66 -7.54 3.07
CA CYS A 187 -14.57 -8.41 4.26
C CYS A 187 -15.89 -8.55 5.02
N ILE A 188 -16.94 -7.85 4.61
CA ILE A 188 -18.28 -7.99 5.17
C ILE A 188 -19.14 -8.63 4.08
N LYS A 189 -19.88 -9.68 4.41
CA LYS A 189 -20.83 -10.26 3.44
C LYS A 189 -21.88 -9.20 3.09
N PRO A 190 -22.25 -9.04 1.80
CA PRO A 190 -23.45 -8.28 1.44
C PRO A 190 -24.62 -8.79 2.26
N LYS A 191 -25.42 -7.87 2.82
CA LYS A 191 -26.68 -8.23 3.48
C LYS A 191 -27.66 -8.81 2.48
#